data_AF-A0A7S2JT16-F1
#
_entry.id   AF-A0A7S2JT16-F1
#
_cell.length_a   1.000
_cell.length_b   1.000
_cell.length_c   1.000
_cell.angle_alpha   90.00
_cell.angle_beta   90.00
_cell.angle_gamma   90.00
#
_symmetry.space_group_name_H-M   'P 1'
#
loop_
_entity.id
_entity.type
_entity.pdbx_description
1 polymer ?
#
loop_
_entity_poly.entity_id
_entity_poly.type
_entity_poly.pdbx_seq_one_letter_code
_entity_poly.pdbx_strand_id
1 'polypeptide(L)'
;IVYTQYPETANVVRETTTTCGPSTWLSEAALWARWIHVGDIAAQRDSKLLSLRATTFHEVLAKFVHLARLMYDYGRAFHARLVSATPPHAPWPTDLHVPFTEASELLSGEGALGF
;
A
#
# COMPACT_ATOMS: atom_id res chain seq x y z
N ILE A 1 -0.55 17.32 -1.26
CA ILE A 1 0.85 16.82 -1.21
C ILE A 1 1.22 16.38 -2.63
N VAL A 2 2.49 16.38 -3.01
CA VAL A 2 2.93 15.88 -4.31
C VAL A 2 3.90 14.72 -4.13
N TYR A 3 3.68 13.65 -4.86
CA TYR A 3 4.53 12.47 -4.96
C TYR A 3 5.24 12.46 -6.31
N THR A 4 6.55 12.24 -6.31
CA THR A 4 7.38 12.25 -7.52
C THR A 4 8.26 11.02 -7.60
N GLN A 5 8.27 10.36 -8.75
CA GLN A 5 9.15 9.21 -9.05
C GLN A 5 10.19 9.62 -10.08
N TYR A 6 11.42 9.15 -9.88
CA TYR A 6 12.57 9.46 -10.72
C TYR A 6 13.09 8.19 -11.41
N PRO A 7 13.49 8.23 -12.69
CA PRO A 7 14.07 7.07 -13.39
C PRO A 7 15.32 6.49 -12.71
N GLU A 8 16.05 7.31 -11.96
CA GLU A 8 17.28 6.91 -11.25
C GLU A 8 17.00 6.04 -10.01
N THR A 9 15.79 6.13 -9.44
CA THR A 9 15.43 5.47 -8.18
C THR A 9 14.20 4.57 -8.27
N ALA A 10 13.45 4.63 -9.38
CA ALA A 10 12.23 3.90 -9.59
C ALA A 10 12.11 3.35 -11.02
N ASN A 11 11.26 2.33 -11.21
CA ASN A 11 11.02 1.71 -12.51
C ASN A 11 10.07 2.54 -13.39
N VAL A 12 10.45 3.78 -13.69
CA VAL A 12 9.73 4.71 -14.58
C VAL A 12 10.63 5.19 -15.71
N VAL A 13 10.06 5.41 -16.91
CA VAL A 13 10.85 5.85 -18.09
C VAL A 13 11.26 7.32 -17.98
N ARG A 14 10.44 8.13 -17.31
CA ARG A 14 10.68 9.56 -17.08
C ARG A 14 10.13 9.95 -15.73
N GLU A 15 10.57 11.10 -15.24
CA GLU A 15 10.02 11.70 -14.03
C GLU A 15 8.49 11.75 -14.11
N THR A 16 7.83 11.24 -13.07
CA THR A 16 6.38 11.16 -13.01
C THR A 16 5.92 11.76 -11.69
N THR A 17 5.00 12.71 -11.76
CA THR A 17 4.49 13.44 -10.61
C THR A 17 2.98 13.24 -10.47
N THR A 18 2.54 12.96 -9.24
CA THR A 18 1.15 12.72 -8.87
C THR A 18 0.75 13.59 -7.68
N THR A 19 -0.33 14.36 -7.83
CA THR A 19 -0.89 15.14 -6.73
C THR A 19 -1.72 14.23 -5.81
N CYS A 20 -1.33 14.16 -4.54
CA CYS A 20 -2.04 13.44 -3.49
C CYS A 20 -3.04 14.36 -2.78
N GLY A 21 -4.30 13.95 -2.78
CA GLY A 21 -5.40 14.63 -2.10
C GLY A 21 -5.56 14.21 -0.64
N PRO A 22 -6.60 14.73 0.03
CA PRO A 22 -7.02 14.21 1.34
C PRO A 22 -7.31 12.70 1.27
N SER A 23 -7.00 11.99 2.36
CA SER A 23 -7.24 10.54 2.51
C SER A 23 -6.45 9.63 1.55
N THR A 24 -5.50 10.16 0.78
CA THR A 24 -4.59 9.34 -0.02
C THR A 24 -3.69 8.51 0.91
N TRP A 25 -3.73 7.19 0.75
CA TRP A 25 -2.80 6.28 1.40
C TRP A 25 -1.42 6.36 0.77
N LEU A 26 -0.40 6.26 1.60
CA LEU A 26 1.00 6.26 1.21
C LEU A 26 1.66 5.03 1.81
N SER A 27 2.33 4.27 0.95
CA SER A 27 3.18 3.13 1.28
C SER A 27 2.48 2.06 2.11
N GLU A 28 1.23 1.74 1.79
CA GLU A 28 0.49 0.64 2.45
C GLU A 28 1.27 -0.69 2.37
N ALA A 29 2.01 -0.91 1.28
CA ALA A 29 2.91 -2.05 1.12
C ALA A 29 3.85 -2.25 2.33
N ALA A 30 4.27 -1.16 3.01
CA ALA A 30 5.14 -1.22 4.19
C ALA A 30 4.46 -1.84 5.43
N LEU A 31 3.13 -1.96 5.45
CA LEU A 31 2.41 -2.68 6.51
C LEU A 31 2.54 -4.20 6.36
N TRP A 32 2.70 -4.69 5.13
CA TRP A 32 2.59 -6.10 4.79
C TRP A 32 3.91 -6.73 4.30
N ALA A 33 4.88 -5.91 3.92
CA ALA A 33 6.17 -6.35 3.39
C ALA A 33 7.31 -5.41 3.84
N ARG A 34 8.56 -5.87 3.65
CA ARG A 34 9.71 -4.96 3.67
C ARG A 34 9.69 -4.12 2.39
N TRP A 35 9.19 -2.90 2.52
CA TRP A 35 9.04 -1.96 1.41
C TRP A 35 10.19 -0.97 1.36
N ILE A 36 10.65 -0.65 0.15
CA ILE A 36 11.57 0.45 -0.12
C ILE A 36 10.79 1.46 -0.96
N HIS A 37 10.76 2.71 -0.50
CA HIS A 37 10.07 3.79 -1.20
C HIS A 37 10.67 4.01 -2.60
N VAL A 38 9.80 4.25 -3.58
CA VAL A 38 10.15 4.42 -5.00
C VAL A 38 9.67 5.79 -5.51
N GLY A 39 9.53 6.75 -4.61
CA GLY A 39 9.32 8.14 -4.92
C GLY A 39 9.43 9.03 -3.68
N ASP A 40 9.54 10.33 -3.94
CA ASP A 40 9.65 11.36 -2.93
C ASP A 40 8.31 12.04 -2.72
N ILE A 41 8.11 12.56 -1.51
CA ILE A 41 6.88 13.27 -1.14
C ILE A 41 7.22 14.67 -0.63
N ALA A 42 6.59 15.67 -1.24
CA ALA A 42 6.73 17.07 -0.86
C ALA A 42 5.36 17.71 -0.55
N ALA A 43 5.27 18.40 0.58
CA ALA A 43 4.09 19.21 0.90
C ALA A 43 4.17 20.54 0.12
N GLN A 44 3.23 20.77 -0.80
CA GLN A 44 3.11 22.05 -1.52
C GLN A 44 2.32 23.12 -0.76
N ARG A 45 1.61 22.71 0.29
CA ARG A 45 0.76 23.53 1.16
C ARG A 45 0.77 22.91 2.55
N ASP A 46 0.30 23.68 3.53
CA ASP A 46 0.02 23.15 4.87
C ASP A 46 -0.81 21.88 4.79
N SER A 47 -0.26 20.80 5.29
CA SER A 47 -0.81 19.45 5.18
C SER A 47 -0.70 18.75 6.53
N LYS A 48 -1.69 17.93 6.85
CA LYS A 48 -1.67 17.06 8.04
C LYS A 48 -1.46 15.63 7.57
N LEU A 49 -0.50 14.95 8.18
CA LEU A 49 -0.18 13.56 7.91
C LEU A 49 -0.57 12.70 9.11
N LEU A 50 -1.12 11.53 8.83
CA LEU A 50 -1.29 10.47 9.80
C LEU A 50 -0.28 9.36 9.46
N SER A 51 0.64 9.08 10.38
CA SER A 51 1.64 8.03 10.21
C SER A 51 1.23 6.79 10.97
N LEU A 52 1.31 5.63 10.32
CA LEU A 52 1.16 4.33 10.95
C LEU A 52 2.53 3.65 11.02
N ARG A 53 2.89 3.15 12.22
CA ARG A 53 4.06 2.29 12.39
C ARG A 53 3.62 0.85 12.25
N ALA A 54 4.18 0.11 11.29
CA ALA A 54 3.80 -1.28 11.02
C ALA A 54 3.84 -2.17 12.28
N THR A 55 4.88 -2.04 13.12
CA THR A 55 4.97 -2.84 14.36
C THR A 55 3.83 -2.55 15.32
N THR A 56 3.57 -1.28 15.60
CA THR A 56 2.46 -0.86 16.48
C THR A 56 1.10 -1.20 15.89
N PHE A 57 0.95 -1.12 14.58
CA PHE A 57 -0.26 -1.55 13.88
C PHE A 57 -0.55 -3.03 14.15
N HIS A 58 0.45 -3.90 13.97
CA HIS A 58 0.31 -5.35 14.23
C HIS A 58 0.08 -5.66 15.72
N GLU A 59 0.75 -4.96 16.64
CA GLU A 59 0.53 -5.09 18.09
C GLU A 59 -0.89 -4.73 18.51
N VAL A 60 -1.47 -3.68 17.93
CA VAL A 60 -2.85 -3.27 18.20
C VAL A 60 -3.82 -4.28 17.59
N LEU A 61 -3.58 -4.67 16.35
CA LEU A 61 -4.42 -5.63 15.63
C LEU A 61 -4.53 -6.97 16.38
N ALA A 62 -3.43 -7.46 16.95
CA ALA A 62 -3.37 -8.70 17.73
C ALA A 62 -4.30 -8.70 18.96
N LYS A 63 -4.75 -7.53 19.44
CA LYS A 63 -5.70 -7.41 20.56
C LYS A 63 -7.15 -7.70 20.15
N PHE A 64 -7.43 -7.77 18.85
CA PHE A 64 -8.78 -7.95 18.28
C PHE A 64 -8.82 -9.21 17.41
N VAL A 65 -9.00 -10.39 18.01
CA VAL A 65 -8.83 -11.70 17.34
C VAL A 65 -9.56 -11.82 15.99
N HIS A 66 -10.83 -11.42 15.92
CA HIS A 66 -11.60 -11.50 14.67
C HIS A 66 -11.05 -10.56 13.58
N LEU A 67 -10.69 -9.33 13.97
CA LEU A 67 -10.10 -8.36 13.05
C LEU A 67 -8.69 -8.80 12.63
N ALA A 68 -7.90 -9.36 13.55
CA ALA A 68 -6.57 -9.88 13.27
C ALA A 68 -6.59 -10.95 12.20
N ARG A 69 -7.54 -11.88 12.26
CA ARG A 69 -7.72 -12.91 11.23
C ARG A 69 -8.06 -12.30 9.87
N LEU A 70 -9.03 -11.39 9.84
CA LEU A 70 -9.43 -10.70 8.60
C LEU A 70 -8.27 -9.94 7.97
N MET A 71 -7.54 -9.17 8.77
CA MET A 71 -6.40 -8.38 8.31
C MET A 71 -5.19 -9.26 7.94
N TYR A 72 -5.04 -10.43 8.55
CA TYR A 72 -4.03 -11.41 8.14
C TYR A 72 -4.32 -11.97 6.74
N ASP A 73 -5.58 -12.31 6.47
CA ASP A 73 -6.00 -12.78 5.14
C ASP A 73 -5.84 -11.66 4.09
N TYR A 74 -6.24 -10.43 4.43
CA TYR A 74 -5.99 -9.24 3.62
C TYR A 74 -4.50 -9.03 3.32
N GLY A 75 -3.66 -8.99 4.36
CA GLY A 75 -2.23 -8.74 4.22
C GLY A 75 -1.53 -9.83 3.41
N ARG A 76 -1.94 -11.10 3.56
CA ARG A 76 -1.44 -12.22 2.76
C ARG A 76 -1.81 -12.06 1.28
N ALA A 77 -3.05 -11.70 0.99
CA ALA A 77 -3.51 -11.48 -0.39
C ALA A 77 -2.81 -10.26 -1.02
N PHE A 78 -2.72 -9.14 -0.29
CA PHE A 78 -1.99 -7.94 -0.70
C PHE A 78 -0.53 -8.26 -1.03
N HIS A 79 0.17 -8.95 -0.14
CA HIS A 79 1.57 -9.35 -0.34
C HIS A 79 1.75 -10.22 -1.59
N ALA A 80 0.84 -11.17 -1.83
CA ALA A 80 0.88 -12.00 -3.03
C ALA A 80 0.77 -11.15 -4.31
N ARG A 81 -0.14 -10.18 -4.34
CA ARG A 81 -0.29 -9.23 -5.46
C ARG A 81 0.96 -8.38 -5.64
N LEU A 82 1.48 -7.83 -4.55
CA LEU A 82 2.70 -7.02 -4.52
C LEU A 82 3.89 -7.75 -5.16
N VAL A 83 4.14 -9.00 -4.78
CA VAL A 83 5.28 -9.79 -5.30
C VAL A 83 5.07 -10.20 -6.76
N SER A 84 3.81 -10.39 -7.19
CA SER A 84 3.48 -10.75 -8.57
C SER A 84 3.45 -9.56 -9.53
N ALA A 85 3.46 -8.32 -9.02
CA ALA A 85 3.30 -7.12 -9.82
C ALA A 85 4.58 -6.79 -10.60
N THR A 86 4.68 -7.30 -11.81
CA THR A 86 5.80 -7.09 -12.72
C THR A 86 5.32 -7.02 -14.17
N PRO A 87 5.87 -6.11 -15.01
CA PRO A 87 5.59 -6.07 -16.44
C PRO A 87 6.01 -7.37 -17.15
N PRO A 88 5.30 -7.79 -18.23
CA PRO A 88 4.20 -7.09 -18.89
C PRO A 88 2.82 -7.34 -18.25
N HIS A 89 2.75 -8.17 -17.21
CA HIS A 89 1.47 -8.65 -16.65
C HIS A 89 0.78 -7.65 -15.73
N ALA A 90 1.55 -6.78 -15.07
CA ALA A 90 1.07 -5.67 -14.24
C ALA A 90 2.10 -4.53 -14.26
N PRO A 91 1.70 -3.28 -13.99
CA PRO A 91 2.68 -2.22 -13.78
C PRO A 91 3.47 -2.46 -12.50
N TRP A 92 4.66 -1.89 -12.41
CA TRP A 92 5.45 -1.90 -11.17
C TRP A 92 4.68 -1.21 -10.03
N PRO A 93 4.69 -1.75 -8.80
CA PRO A 93 4.13 -1.10 -7.64
C PRO A 93 4.78 0.25 -7.33
N THR A 94 4.01 1.13 -6.71
CA THR A 94 4.46 2.46 -6.26
C THR A 94 4.08 2.67 -4.79
N ASP A 95 4.57 3.75 -4.18
CA ASP A 95 4.10 4.14 -2.85
C ASP A 95 2.61 4.50 -2.81
N LEU A 96 1.99 4.81 -3.95
CA LEU A 96 0.58 5.19 -4.01
C LEU A 96 -0.36 4.02 -4.32
N HIS A 97 0.14 3.01 -5.04
CA HIS A 97 -0.71 1.97 -5.60
C HIS A 97 0.06 0.67 -5.84
N VAL A 98 -0.57 -0.44 -5.44
CA VAL A 98 -0.18 -1.80 -5.80
C VAL A 98 -1.30 -2.37 -6.69
N PRO A 99 -1.01 -2.97 -7.84
CA PRO A 99 -2.06 -3.48 -8.72
C PRO A 99 -2.91 -4.57 -8.08
N PHE A 100 -4.24 -4.52 -8.32
CA PHE A 100 -5.20 -5.52 -7.88
C PHE A 100 -5.29 -5.70 -6.35
N THR A 101 -5.16 -4.59 -5.61
CA THR A 101 -5.24 -4.59 -4.13
C THR A 101 -6.40 -3.74 -3.60
N GLU A 102 -7.46 -3.56 -4.39
CA GLU A 102 -8.66 -2.90 -3.88
C GLU A 102 -9.24 -3.71 -2.71
N ALA A 103 -9.59 -3.03 -1.62
CA ALA A 103 -9.95 -3.72 -0.40
C ALA A 103 -11.19 -4.62 -0.55
N SER A 104 -12.15 -4.20 -1.38
CA SER A 104 -13.30 -5.02 -1.74
C SER A 104 -12.87 -6.33 -2.42
N GLU A 105 -11.87 -6.30 -3.30
CA GLU A 105 -11.38 -7.49 -4.00
C GLU A 105 -10.64 -8.43 -3.05
N LEU A 106 -9.77 -7.87 -2.19
CA LEU A 106 -8.96 -8.66 -1.26
C LEU A 106 -9.80 -9.29 -0.15
N LEU A 107 -10.88 -8.63 0.28
CA LEU A 107 -11.76 -9.12 1.34
C LEU A 107 -12.90 -10.00 0.82
N SER A 108 -13.20 -9.98 -0.49
CA SER A 108 -14.27 -10.81 -1.07
C SER A 108 -13.86 -12.27 -1.36
N GLY A 109 -12.58 -12.62 -1.23
CA GLY A 109 -12.09 -13.98 -1.45
C GLY A 109 -12.47 -14.93 -0.30
N GLU A 110 -13.47 -15.79 -0.50
CA GLU A 110 -13.86 -17.03 0.22
C GLU A 110 -13.70 -17.14 1.76
N GLY A 111 -13.52 -16.03 2.49
CA GLY A 111 -13.42 -16.01 3.95
C GLY A 111 -14.37 -15.04 4.66
N ALA A 112 -15.09 -14.20 3.91
CA ALA A 112 -15.94 -13.14 4.47
C ALA A 112 -17.42 -13.55 4.72
N LEU A 113 -17.83 -14.76 4.29
CA LEU A 113 -19.20 -15.27 4.48
C LEU A 113 -19.23 -16.51 5.38
N GLY A 114 -18.59 -16.40 6.55
CA GLY A 114 -18.67 -17.38 7.63
C GLY A 114 -19.11 -16.71 8.92
N PHE A 115 -20.30 -16.10 8.92
CA PHE A 115 -21.08 -15.83 10.12
C PHE A 115 -22.29 -16.77 10.13
#